data_AF-A0A847YFY5-F1
#
_entry.id   AF-A0A847YFY5-F1
#
_cell.length_a   1.000
_cell.length_b   1.000
_cell.length_c   1.000
_cell.angle_alpha   90.00
_cell.angle_beta   90.00
_cell.angle_gamma   90.00
#
_symmetry.space_group_name_H-M   'P 1'
#
loop_
_entity.id
_entity.type
_entity.pdbx_description
1 polymer ?
#
loop_
_entity_poly.entity_id
_entity_poly.type
_entity_poly.pdbx_seq_one_letter_code
_entity_poly.pdbx_strand_id
1 'polypeptide(L)'
;IVCPEFTSVCPKTGQPDFGTITILYSPSQLCVELKSLKLYLQAYRNMGIFYEHVTNRILDDLVGVLSPHWMRVIADFRPRGGITTKVTAEYRAATPGSV
;
A
#
# COMPACT_ATOMS: atom_id res chain seq x y z
N ILE A 1 -0.58 8.41 -7.14
CA ILE A 1 -1.39 7.37 -7.81
C ILE A 1 -2.52 6.98 -6.87
N VAL A 2 -3.77 6.97 -7.33
CA VAL A 2 -4.95 6.61 -6.52
C VAL A 2 -5.57 5.34 -7.08
N CYS A 3 -5.73 4.33 -6.23
CA CYS A 3 -6.26 3.01 -6.57
C CYS A 3 -7.53 2.74 -5.73
N PRO A 4 -8.72 3.12 -6.22
CA PRO A 4 -9.97 3.09 -5.44
C PRO A 4 -10.61 1.69 -5.33
N GLU A 5 -10.06 0.69 -6.01
CA GLU A 5 -10.64 -0.66 -6.14
C GLU A 5 -9.88 -1.72 -5.32
N PHE A 6 -9.12 -1.32 -4.31
CA PHE A 6 -8.38 -2.27 -3.49
C PHE A 6 -9.32 -3.11 -2.62
N THR A 7 -9.07 -4.42 -2.56
CA THR A 7 -9.82 -5.34 -1.71
C THR A 7 -8.93 -6.47 -1.21
N SER A 8 -9.24 -6.94 0.00
CA SER A 8 -8.59 -8.09 0.65
C SER A 8 -9.59 -8.81 1.56
N VAL A 9 -9.15 -9.78 2.36
CA VAL A 9 -10.00 -10.52 3.29
C VAL A 9 -9.53 -10.30 4.72
N CYS A 10 -10.49 -10.13 5.65
CA CYS A 10 -10.18 -10.08 7.07
C CYS A 10 -9.68 -11.46 7.54
N PRO A 11 -8.46 -11.56 8.12
CA PRO A 11 -7.90 -12.85 8.58
C PRO A 11 -8.75 -13.59 9.61
N LYS A 12 -9.60 -12.87 10.35
CA LYS A 12 -10.39 -13.42 11.45
C LYS A 12 -11.79 -13.85 11.03
N THR A 13 -12.47 -13.06 10.21
CA THR A 13 -13.88 -13.29 9.88
C THR A 13 -14.10 -13.81 8.46
N GLY A 14 -13.09 -13.77 7.59
CA GLY A 14 -13.25 -14.14 6.18
C GLY A 14 -14.08 -13.14 5.36
N GLN A 15 -14.57 -12.07 5.97
CA GLN A 15 -15.33 -11.05 5.26
C GLN A 15 -14.40 -10.20 4.37
N PRO A 16 -14.87 -9.76 3.19
CA PRO A 16 -14.09 -8.90 2.31
C PRO A 16 -13.93 -7.50 2.90
N ASP A 17 -12.75 -6.96 2.70
CA ASP A 17 -12.37 -5.59 3.01
C ASP A 17 -12.21 -4.79 1.74
N PHE A 18 -12.66 -3.54 1.76
CA PHE A 18 -12.57 -2.63 0.63
C PHE A 18 -11.93 -1.33 1.08
N GLY A 19 -11.08 -0.77 0.25
CA GLY A 19 -10.42 0.49 0.54
C GLY A 19 -9.84 1.17 -0.69
N THR A 20 -9.36 2.38 -0.48
CA THR A 20 -8.58 3.12 -1.47
C THR A 20 -7.11 3.10 -1.05
N ILE A 21 -6.23 2.66 -1.96
CA ILE A 21 -4.79 2.79 -1.77
C ILE A 21 -4.31 4.04 -2.52
N THR A 22 -3.65 4.95 -1.80
CA THR A 22 -2.99 6.12 -2.39
C THR A 22 -1.48 5.98 -2.23
N ILE A 23 -0.76 6.02 -3.35
CA ILE A 23 0.70 5.98 -3.38
C ILE A 23 1.20 7.36 -3.82
N LEU A 24 1.93 8.03 -2.94
CA LEU A 24 2.68 9.24 -3.25
C LEU A 24 4.16 8.90 -3.23
N TYR A 25 4.93 9.30 -4.24
CA TYR A 25 6.36 9.00 -4.27
C TYR A 25 7.10 9.98 -5.16
N SER A 26 8.40 10.18 -4.87
CA SER A 26 9.35 10.73 -5.83
C SER A 26 10.18 9.57 -6.37
N PRO A 27 10.08 9.26 -7.68
CA PRO A 27 10.90 8.21 -8.28
C PRO A 27 12.38 8.56 -8.21
N SER A 28 13.24 7.54 -8.30
CA SER A 28 14.65 7.69 -8.63
C SER A 28 14.84 7.41 -10.14
N GLN A 29 15.46 6.29 -10.50
CA GLN A 29 15.65 5.84 -11.88
C GLN A 29 14.45 5.05 -12.42
N LEU A 30 13.62 4.48 -11.52
CA LEU A 30 12.51 3.61 -11.89
C LEU A 30 11.17 4.25 -11.49
N CYS A 31 10.18 4.09 -12.37
CA CYS A 31 8.78 4.44 -12.13
C CYS A 31 7.93 3.17 -12.09
N VAL A 32 6.85 3.20 -11.31
CA VAL A 32 5.90 2.09 -11.28
C VAL A 32 5.10 2.03 -12.58
N GLU A 33 4.99 0.83 -13.15
CA GLU A 33 4.15 0.58 -14.33
C GLU A 33 2.72 0.24 -13.87
N LEU A 34 1.71 0.90 -14.45
CA LEU A 34 0.34 0.89 -13.89
C LEU A 34 -0.38 -0.45 -14.04
N LYS A 35 -0.13 -1.22 -15.09
CA LYS A 35 -0.74 -2.54 -15.29
C LYS A 35 -0.21 -3.54 -14.26
N SER A 36 1.09 -3.56 -14.01
CA SER A 36 1.74 -4.41 -13.01
C SER A 36 1.28 -4.04 -11.61
N LEU A 37 1.18 -2.75 -11.28
CA LEU A 37 0.62 -2.29 -10.01
C LEU A 37 -0.83 -2.76 -9.83
N LYS A 38 -1.66 -2.67 -10.87
CA LYS A 38 -3.04 -3.20 -10.83
C LYS A 38 -3.04 -4.70 -10.52
N LEU A 39 -2.24 -5.49 -11.23
CA LEU A 39 -2.16 -6.94 -11.02
C LEU A 39 -1.64 -7.30 -9.63
N TYR A 40 -0.65 -6.55 -9.14
CA TYR A 40 -0.11 -6.68 -7.78
C TYR A 40 -1.18 -6.42 -6.72
N LEU A 41 -1.92 -5.32 -6.82
CA LEU A 41 -3.00 -5.01 -5.87
C LEU A 41 -4.16 -6.03 -5.95
N GLN A 42 -4.48 -6.53 -7.15
CA GLN A 42 -5.51 -7.57 -7.33
C GLN A 42 -5.14 -8.92 -6.70
N ALA A 43 -3.86 -9.21 -6.51
CA ALA A 43 -3.41 -10.44 -5.85
C ALA A 43 -3.84 -10.53 -4.37
N TYR A 44 -4.16 -9.40 -3.73
CA TYR A 44 -4.65 -9.35 -2.35
C TYR A 44 -6.13 -9.73 -2.20
N ARG A 45 -6.90 -9.83 -3.29
CA ARG A 45 -8.36 -9.98 -3.27
C ARG A 45 -8.88 -11.09 -2.35
N ASN A 46 -8.19 -12.23 -2.32
CA ASN A 46 -8.55 -13.38 -1.51
C ASN A 46 -7.56 -13.64 -0.36
N MET A 47 -6.66 -12.69 -0.10
CA MET A 47 -5.63 -12.82 0.92
C MET A 47 -6.15 -12.33 2.27
N GLY A 48 -6.02 -13.18 3.29
CA GLY A 48 -6.25 -12.82 4.68
C GLY A 48 -5.14 -11.91 5.19
N ILE A 49 -5.36 -10.60 5.30
CA ILE A 49 -4.34 -9.65 5.77
C ILE A 49 -4.93 -8.48 6.56
N PHE A 50 -4.26 -8.05 7.63
CA PHE A 50 -4.64 -6.85 8.39
C PHE A 50 -4.28 -5.57 7.65
N TYR A 51 -5.02 -4.48 7.91
CA TYR A 51 -4.86 -3.20 7.24
C TYR A 51 -3.45 -2.63 7.39
N GLU A 52 -2.89 -2.73 8.58
CA GLU A 52 -1.56 -2.25 8.93
C GLU A 52 -0.49 -3.05 8.19
N HIS A 53 -0.64 -4.37 8.17
CA HIS A 53 0.30 -5.25 7.50
C HIS A 53 0.27 -5.01 5.99
N VAL A 54 -0.90 -4.99 5.35
CA VAL A 54 -0.96 -4.78 3.90
C VAL A 54 -0.43 -3.42 3.48
N THR A 55 -0.63 -2.38 4.29
CA THR A 55 -0.09 -1.03 4.01
C THR A 55 1.43 -1.02 4.05
N ASN A 56 2.04 -1.61 5.08
CA ASN A 56 3.51 -1.71 5.19
C ASN A 56 4.08 -2.60 4.07
N ARG A 57 3.46 -3.75 3.81
CA ARG A 57 3.93 -4.66 2.76
C ARG A 57 3.89 -4.03 1.36
N ILE A 58 2.83 -3.29 1.03
CA ILE A 58 2.77 -2.55 -0.24
C ILE A 58 3.91 -1.53 -0.32
N LEU A 59 4.20 -0.80 0.77
CA LEU A 59 5.32 0.14 0.80
C LEU A 59 6.65 -0.60 0.60
N ASP A 60 6.92 -1.66 1.37
CA ASP A 60 8.18 -2.40 1.35
C ASP A 60 8.45 -3.03 -0.02
N ASP A 61 7.44 -3.68 -0.62
CA ASP A 61 7.55 -4.30 -1.94
C ASP A 61 7.86 -3.24 -3.02
N LEU A 62 7.15 -2.10 -3.00
CA LEU A 62 7.37 -1.02 -3.97
C LEU A 62 8.71 -0.32 -3.78
N VAL A 63 9.14 -0.08 -2.53
CA VAL A 63 10.46 0.48 -2.22
C VAL A 63 11.56 -0.47 -2.69
N GLY A 64 11.40 -1.78 -2.45
CA GLY A 64 12.38 -2.79 -2.85
C GLY A 64 12.62 -2.86 -4.36
N VAL A 65 11.57 -2.65 -5.18
CA VAL A 65 11.70 -2.72 -6.65
C VAL A 65 11.97 -1.38 -7.32
N LEU A 66 11.61 -0.24 -6.70
CA LEU A 66 11.75 1.09 -7.30
C LEU A 66 12.90 1.92 -6.74
N SER A 67 13.38 1.61 -5.53
CA SER A 67 14.39 2.40 -4.80
C SER A 67 14.12 3.93 -4.88
N PRO A 68 12.92 4.41 -4.50
CA PRO A 68 12.54 5.81 -4.65
C PRO A 68 13.33 6.73 -3.70
N HIS A 69 13.33 8.04 -3.94
CA HIS A 69 13.89 8.99 -2.96
C HIS A 69 13.03 9.05 -1.69
N TRP A 70 11.70 9.01 -1.87
CA TRP A 70 10.73 8.87 -0.80
C TRP A 70 9.45 8.26 -1.34
N MET A 71 8.69 7.61 -0.47
CA MET A 71 7.38 7.03 -0.80
C MET A 71 6.47 7.04 0.43
N ARG A 72 5.18 7.27 0.22
CA ARG A 72 4.13 7.15 1.22
C ARG A 72 2.97 6.35 0.63
N VAL A 73 2.52 5.34 1.37
CA VAL A 73 1.33 4.54 1.06
C VAL A 73 0.27 4.85 2.11
N ILE A 74 -0.91 5.24 1.66
CA ILE A 74 -2.08 5.50 2.50
C ILE A 74 -3.15 4.49 2.11
N ALA A 75 -3.59 3.67 3.05
CA ALA A 75 -4.72 2.76 2.88
C ALA A 75 -5.91 3.28 3.67
N ASP A 76 -6.97 3.67 2.97
CA ASP A 76 -8.21 4.20 3.53
C ASP A 76 -9.33 3.16 3.38
N PHE A 77 -9.62 2.43 4.47
CA PHE A 77 -10.58 1.33 4.47
C PHE A 77 -11.99 1.80 4.80
N ARG A 78 -12.97 1.16 4.15
CA ARG A 78 -14.40 1.37 4.45
C ARG A 78 -14.74 0.96 5.88
N PRO A 79 -15.79 1.55 6.48
CA PRO A 79 -16.12 1.28 7.86
C PRO A 79 -16.44 -0.20 8.14
N ARG A 80 -15.97 -0.71 9.28
CA ARG A 80 -16.42 -1.96 9.90
C ARG A 80 -16.92 -1.68 11.31
N GLY A 81 -18.14 -2.13 11.63
CA GLY A 81 -18.75 -1.85 12.93
C GLY A 81 -18.91 -0.35 13.23
N GLY A 82 -19.06 0.49 12.20
CA GLY A 82 -19.13 1.95 12.34
C GLY A 82 -17.77 2.65 12.48
N ILE A 83 -16.65 1.92 12.45
CA ILE A 83 -15.30 2.47 12.62
C ILE A 83 -14.56 2.43 11.28
N THR A 84 -13.99 3.56 10.88
CA THR A 84 -13.08 3.63 9.73
C THR A 84 -11.63 3.52 10.19
N THR A 85 -10.77 3.04 9.30
CA THR A 85 -9.34 2.94 9.58
C THR A 85 -8.57 3.47 8.38
N LYS A 86 -7.67 4.42 8.65
CA LYS A 86 -6.73 4.97 7.67
C LYS A 86 -5.32 4.72 8.16
N VAL A 87 -4.59 3.88 7.45
CA VAL A 87 -3.19 3.56 7.77
C VAL A 87 -2.28 4.32 6.81
N THR A 88 -1.22 4.91 7.34
CA THR A 88 -0.18 5.56 6.54
C THR A 88 1.17 4.93 6.88
N ALA A 89 1.90 4.48 5.85
CA ALA A 89 3.29 4.06 5.95
C ALA A 89 4.16 4.96 5.07
N GLU A 90 5.34 5.34 5.55
CA GLU A 90 6.27 6.23 4.83
C GLU A 90 7.70 5.68 4.85
N TYR A 91 8.36 5.81 3.71
CA TYR A 91 9.77 5.54 3.50
C TYR A 91 10.46 6.80 3.00
N ARG A 92 11.67 7.05 3.51
CA ARG A 92 12.57 8.10 3.04
C ARG A 92 13.97 7.51 2.97
N ALA A 93 14.61 7.61 1.80
CA ALA A 93 15.99 7.17 1.65
C ALA A 93 16.88 7.98 2.60
N ALA A 94 17.87 7.32 3.21
CA ALA A 94 18.89 8.03 3.96
C ALA A 94 19.62 8.99 3.01
N THR A 95 19.77 10.24 3.43
CA THR A 95 20.57 11.21 2.68
C THR A 95 22.01 10.68 2.65
N PRO A 96 22.65 10.55 1.48
CA PRO A 96 24.08 10.26 1.44
C PRO A 96 24.82 11.41 2.11
N GLY A 97 25.28 11.22 3.35
CA GLY A 97 26.07 12.23 4.09
C GLY A 97 25.54 12.66 5.47
N SER A 98 24.48 12.06 6.01
CA SER A 98 24.21 12.20 7.46
C SER A 98 25.14 11.28 8.23
N VAL A 99 26.22 11.88 8.74
CA VAL A 99 27.16 11.34 9.74
C VAL A 99 26.47 10.72 10.96
#